data_AF-A0A246A7R2-F1
#
_entry.id   AF-A0A246A7R2-F1
#
_cell.length_a   1.000
_cell.length_b   1.000
_cell.length_c   1.000
_cell.angle_alpha   90.00
_cell.angle_beta   90.00
_cell.angle_gamma   90.00
#
_symmetry.space_group_name_H-M   'P 1'
#
loop_
_entity.id
_entity.type
_entity.pdbx_description
1 polymer ?
#
loop_
_entity_poly.entity_id
_entity_poly.type
_entity_poly.pdbx_seq_one_letter_code
_entity_poly.pdbx_strand_id
1 'polypeptide(L)'
;MKTIKLFSIIMLLFAVKVSAQQISTADLQVTGLTCSMCSNATQKSLETLSFVHAVKPDLNKNIFVLTFKKGADVNLDMVRKKVQDAGFSIGGLTADFAFNQVKVDDKGQAIVDGNVYRFINAKSKTLNGTVKASVVDKNFISGPAFKKQAPVVSSDAYASGTAVINGKKTRVYHLILS
;
A
#
# COMPACT_ATOMS: atom_id res chain seq x y z
N MET A 1 -20.22 58.88 -12.82
CA MET A 1 -19.07 58.94 -11.89
C MET A 1 -19.43 58.24 -10.59
N LYS A 2 -18.74 57.14 -10.25
CA LYS A 2 -18.47 56.62 -8.88
C LYS A 2 -17.67 55.31 -9.00
N THR A 3 -16.37 55.52 -9.21
CA THR A 3 -15.21 54.80 -8.68
C THR A 3 -15.37 53.37 -8.12
N ILE A 4 -14.71 52.42 -8.80
CA ILE A 4 -13.73 51.44 -8.30
C ILE A 4 -14.07 50.69 -7.00
N LYS A 5 -14.31 49.37 -7.13
CA LYS A 5 -13.72 48.34 -6.25
C LYS A 5 -13.18 47.20 -7.10
N LEU A 6 -11.98 47.43 -7.61
CA LEU A 6 -11.09 46.47 -8.24
C LEU A 6 -10.52 45.55 -7.16
N PHE A 7 -11.29 44.58 -6.64
CA PHE A 7 -10.77 43.59 -5.68
C PHE A 7 -11.64 42.33 -5.65
N SER A 8 -11.95 41.76 -6.82
CA SER A 8 -12.29 40.34 -6.86
C SER A 8 -11.07 39.61 -7.37
N ILE A 9 -10.19 39.32 -6.40
CA ILE A 9 -9.13 38.33 -6.49
C ILE A 9 -9.65 37.19 -7.36
N ILE A 10 -8.97 37.02 -8.50
CA ILE A 10 -8.86 35.77 -9.22
C ILE A 10 -8.54 34.72 -8.15
N MET A 11 -9.59 34.07 -7.62
CA MET A 11 -9.45 32.87 -6.84
C MET A 11 -9.12 31.80 -7.87
N LEU A 12 -7.83 31.77 -8.17
CA LEU A 12 -7.09 30.70 -8.80
C LEU A 12 -7.50 29.41 -8.07
N LEU A 13 -8.55 28.76 -8.56
CA LEU A 13 -8.88 27.38 -8.24
C LEU A 13 -7.79 26.52 -8.89
N PHE A 14 -6.57 26.61 -8.36
CA PHE A 14 -5.66 25.48 -8.39
C PHE A 14 -6.37 24.39 -7.60
N ALA A 15 -7.12 23.55 -8.30
CA ALA A 15 -7.37 22.19 -7.89
C ALA A 15 -6.01 21.49 -7.87
N VAL A 16 -5.20 21.79 -6.84
CA VAL A 16 -4.05 20.98 -6.49
C VAL A 16 -4.66 19.64 -6.10
N LYS A 17 -4.63 18.70 -7.04
CA LYS A 17 -4.74 17.28 -6.73
C LYS A 17 -3.48 16.88 -5.95
N VAL A 18 -3.34 17.41 -4.74
CA VAL A 18 -2.37 16.92 -3.77
C VAL A 18 -3.04 15.74 -3.11
N SER A 19 -2.87 14.59 -3.75
CA SER A 19 -2.71 13.32 -3.05
C SER A 19 -2.39 12.29 -4.14
N ALA A 20 -1.10 12.01 -4.28
CA ALA A 20 -0.67 10.68 -4.62
C ALA A 20 0.04 10.21 -3.36
N GLN A 21 -0.62 9.36 -2.58
CA GLN A 21 0.02 8.50 -1.61
C GLN A 21 1.07 7.70 -2.39
N GLN A 22 2.32 8.12 -2.30
CA GLN A 22 3.39 7.48 -3.04
C GLN A 22 3.90 6.33 -2.20
N ILE A 23 3.77 5.11 -2.73
CA ILE A 23 4.55 3.98 -2.24
C ILE A 23 5.87 4.05 -3.00
N SER A 24 6.99 4.31 -2.32
CA SER A 24 8.29 4.46 -2.98
C SER A 24 8.98 3.12 -3.19
N THR A 25 8.90 2.27 -2.16
CA THR A 25 9.69 1.04 -2.04
C THR A 25 8.88 -0.02 -1.29
N ALA A 26 9.13 -1.29 -1.61
CA ALA A 26 8.58 -2.40 -0.86
C ALA A 26 9.59 -3.55 -0.74
N ASP A 27 9.71 -4.07 0.47
CA ASP A 27 10.41 -5.30 0.80
C ASP A 27 9.40 -6.44 0.68
N LEU A 28 9.59 -7.28 -0.34
CA LEU A 28 8.71 -8.41 -0.67
C LEU A 28 9.41 -9.73 -0.34
N GLN A 29 8.89 -10.44 0.66
CA GLN A 29 9.30 -11.81 0.92
C GLN A 29 8.42 -12.78 0.13
N VAL A 30 9.04 -13.65 -0.66
CA VAL A 30 8.35 -14.70 -1.43
C VAL A 30 8.74 -16.06 -0.88
N THR A 31 7.77 -16.95 -0.71
CA THR A 31 7.98 -18.31 -0.22
C THR A 31 7.92 -19.32 -1.37
N GLY A 32 8.69 -20.40 -1.25
CA GLY A 32 8.76 -21.46 -2.27
C GLY A 32 9.82 -21.25 -3.35
N LEU A 33 10.66 -20.21 -3.25
CA LEU A 33 11.77 -19.97 -4.18
C LEU A 33 13.00 -20.81 -3.81
N THR A 34 12.92 -22.11 -4.03
CA THR A 34 14.03 -23.06 -3.74
C THR A 34 14.99 -23.24 -4.90
N CYS A 35 14.65 -22.75 -6.10
CA CYS A 35 15.49 -22.83 -7.30
C CYS A 35 15.82 -21.42 -7.83
N SER A 36 17.05 -21.23 -8.31
CA SER A 36 17.52 -19.96 -8.91
C SER A 36 16.67 -19.54 -10.12
N MET A 37 16.18 -20.50 -10.92
CA MET A 37 15.29 -20.23 -12.04
C MET A 37 13.91 -19.72 -11.58
N CYS A 38 13.36 -20.28 -10.49
CA CYS A 38 12.11 -19.82 -9.89
C CYS A 38 12.20 -18.37 -9.40
N SER A 39 13.32 -18.03 -8.75
CA SER A 39 13.60 -16.66 -8.29
C SER A 39 13.66 -15.68 -9.47
N ASN A 40 14.43 -16.02 -10.51
CA ASN A 40 14.56 -15.19 -11.71
C ASN A 40 13.22 -15.00 -12.46
N ALA A 41 12.44 -16.07 -12.61
CA ALA A 41 11.11 -15.98 -13.24
C ALA A 41 10.16 -15.05 -12.47
N THR A 42 10.17 -15.13 -11.13
CA THR A 42 9.37 -14.26 -10.26
C THR A 42 9.83 -12.81 -10.37
N GLN A 43 11.13 -12.56 -10.34
CA GLN A 43 11.70 -11.22 -10.53
C GLN A 43 11.24 -10.62 -11.87
N LYS A 44 11.44 -11.35 -12.98
CA LYS A 44 11.02 -10.88 -14.32
C LYS A 44 9.52 -10.63 -14.39
N SER A 45 8.71 -11.47 -13.76
CA SER A 45 7.25 -11.26 -13.67
C SER A 45 6.90 -9.93 -12.99
N LEU A 46 7.57 -9.61 -11.88
CA LEU A 46 7.38 -8.35 -11.16
C LEU A 46 7.84 -7.12 -11.98
N GLU A 47 8.93 -7.23 -12.73
CA GLU A 47 9.46 -6.17 -13.60
C GLU A 47 8.47 -5.79 -14.73
N THR A 48 7.54 -6.68 -15.11
CA THR A 48 6.50 -6.35 -16.11
C THR A 48 5.43 -5.38 -15.61
N LEU A 49 5.36 -5.09 -14.31
CA LEU A 49 4.38 -4.15 -13.76
C LEU A 49 4.76 -2.72 -14.16
N SER A 50 3.82 -2.00 -14.79
CA SER A 50 4.07 -0.67 -15.36
C SER A 50 4.55 0.37 -14.33
N PHE A 51 4.17 0.21 -13.06
CA PHE A 51 4.55 1.08 -11.94
C PHE A 51 5.87 0.68 -11.25
N VAL A 52 6.45 -0.47 -11.59
CA VAL A 52 7.75 -0.91 -11.06
C VAL A 52 8.87 -0.25 -11.85
N HIS A 53 9.83 0.34 -11.13
CA HIS A 53 11.06 0.88 -11.71
C HIS A 53 12.18 -0.15 -11.70
N ALA A 54 12.36 -0.85 -10.58
CA ALA A 54 13.39 -1.87 -10.43
C ALA A 54 12.97 -2.94 -9.43
N VAL A 55 13.47 -4.16 -9.63
CA VAL A 55 13.37 -5.28 -8.69
C VAL A 55 14.80 -5.75 -8.41
N LYS A 56 15.20 -5.76 -7.14
CA LYS A 56 16.53 -6.23 -6.74
C LYS A 56 16.41 -7.29 -5.65
N PRO A 57 16.97 -8.49 -5.81
CA PRO A 57 17.04 -9.45 -4.73
C PRO A 57 18.01 -8.97 -3.64
N ASP A 58 17.61 -9.07 -2.37
CA ASP A 58 18.49 -9.00 -1.21
C ASP A 58 18.59 -10.40 -0.62
N LEU A 59 19.70 -11.07 -0.92
CA LEU A 59 19.95 -12.47 -0.50
C LEU A 59 20.19 -12.61 1.00
N ASN A 60 20.66 -11.54 1.66
CA ASN A 60 20.90 -11.58 3.12
C ASN A 60 19.59 -11.58 3.88
N LYS A 61 18.60 -10.83 3.38
CA LYS A 61 17.24 -10.75 3.96
C LYS A 61 16.26 -11.74 3.35
N ASN A 62 16.63 -12.41 2.26
CA ASN A 62 15.77 -13.30 1.48
C ASN A 62 14.47 -12.62 1.03
N ILE A 63 14.61 -11.44 0.42
CA ILE A 63 13.51 -10.62 -0.12
C ILE A 63 13.84 -10.09 -1.51
N PHE A 64 12.81 -9.62 -2.22
CA PHE A 64 12.96 -8.68 -3.32
C PHE A 64 12.68 -7.27 -2.83
N VAL A 65 13.62 -6.35 -3.07
CA VAL A 65 13.44 -4.92 -2.88
C VAL A 65 12.86 -4.35 -4.18
N LEU A 66 11.59 -3.96 -4.13
CA LEU A 66 10.88 -3.29 -5.21
C LEU A 66 11.07 -1.79 -5.06
N THR A 67 11.48 -1.12 -6.15
CA THR A 67 11.46 0.34 -6.26
C THR A 67 10.39 0.72 -7.27
N PHE A 68 9.50 1.64 -6.90
CA PHE A 68 8.40 2.08 -7.75
C PHE A 68 8.73 3.39 -8.46
N LYS A 69 8.09 3.61 -9.60
CA LYS A 69 8.22 4.86 -10.36
C LYS A 69 7.58 6.01 -9.58
N LYS A 70 8.25 7.16 -9.52
CA LYS A 70 7.73 8.36 -8.88
C LYS A 70 6.41 8.77 -9.55
N GLY A 71 5.37 9.02 -8.76
CA GLY A 71 4.05 9.42 -9.26
C GLY A 71 3.19 8.28 -9.81
N ALA A 72 3.67 7.04 -9.80
CA ALA A 72 2.85 5.91 -10.26
C ALA A 72 1.79 5.53 -9.22
N ASP A 73 0.62 5.10 -9.71
CA ASP A 73 -0.40 4.47 -8.89
C ASP A 73 0.00 3.02 -8.60
N VAL A 74 0.56 2.79 -7.41
CA VAL A 74 1.10 1.49 -7.02
C VAL A 74 -0.01 0.60 -6.48
N ASN A 75 -0.29 -0.48 -7.20
CA ASN A 75 -1.26 -1.48 -6.78
C ASN A 75 -0.57 -2.73 -6.21
N LEU A 76 -0.59 -2.88 -4.89
CA LEU A 76 0.02 -4.01 -4.19
C LEU A 76 -0.68 -5.35 -4.48
N ASP A 77 -1.98 -5.35 -4.81
CA ASP A 77 -2.68 -6.58 -5.22
C ASP A 77 -2.17 -7.11 -6.57
N MET A 78 -1.68 -6.23 -7.46
CA MET A 78 -1.03 -6.64 -8.71
C MET A 78 0.35 -7.26 -8.47
N VAL A 79 1.10 -6.75 -7.48
CA VAL A 79 2.35 -7.38 -7.02
C VAL A 79 2.06 -8.79 -6.51
N ARG A 80 1.08 -8.94 -5.61
CA ARG A 80 0.63 -10.25 -5.14
C ARG A 80 0.23 -11.17 -6.29
N LYS A 81 -0.58 -10.68 -7.22
CA LYS A 81 -1.05 -11.47 -8.35
C LYS A 81 0.12 -11.97 -9.21
N LYS A 82 1.13 -11.14 -9.50
CA LYS A 82 2.32 -11.56 -10.26
C LYS A 82 3.13 -12.67 -9.58
N VAL A 83 3.23 -12.64 -8.25
CA VAL A 83 3.87 -13.71 -7.47
C VAL A 83 3.06 -15.00 -7.52
N GLN A 84 1.73 -14.91 -7.36
CA GLN A 84 0.82 -16.07 -7.39
C GLN A 84 0.71 -16.70 -8.77
N ASP A 85 0.62 -15.88 -9.82
CA ASP A 85 0.60 -16.35 -11.21
C ASP A 85 1.92 -17.04 -11.60
N ALA A 86 3.04 -16.70 -10.92
CA ALA A 86 4.30 -17.41 -11.05
C ALA A 86 4.39 -18.72 -10.25
N GLY A 87 3.33 -19.09 -9.50
CA GLY A 87 3.24 -20.32 -8.72
C GLY A 87 3.77 -20.21 -7.28
N PHE A 88 4.03 -18.99 -6.78
CA PHE A 88 4.60 -18.75 -5.46
C PHE A 88 3.64 -18.02 -4.53
N SER A 89 4.03 -17.90 -3.25
CA SER A 89 3.23 -17.22 -2.23
C SER A 89 4.02 -16.07 -1.61
N ILE A 90 3.33 -15.06 -1.10
CA ILE A 90 3.96 -13.99 -0.33
C ILE A 90 4.09 -14.44 1.13
N GLY A 91 5.30 -14.31 1.68
CA GLY A 91 5.61 -14.51 3.11
C GLY A 91 5.41 -13.25 3.95
N GLY A 92 5.64 -12.08 3.33
CA GLY A 92 5.46 -10.76 3.91
C GLY A 92 5.66 -9.68 2.86
N LEU A 93 5.00 -8.54 3.04
CA LEU A 93 5.24 -7.33 2.26
C LEU A 93 5.25 -6.13 3.20
N THR A 94 6.36 -5.40 3.22
CA THR A 94 6.53 -4.15 3.97
C THR A 94 6.86 -3.05 2.99
N ALA A 95 6.13 -1.94 3.02
CA ALA A 95 6.30 -0.86 2.07
C ALA A 95 6.46 0.49 2.77
N ASP A 96 7.11 1.42 2.06
CA ASP A 96 7.31 2.79 2.49
C ASP A 96 6.22 3.67 1.88
N PHE A 97 5.29 4.09 2.73
CA PHE A 97 4.10 4.86 2.38
C PHE A 97 4.31 6.35 2.71
N ALA A 98 4.25 7.23 1.72
CA ALA A 98 4.35 8.68 1.94
C ALA A 98 2.98 9.31 2.26
N PHE A 99 2.70 9.59 3.52
CA PHE A 99 1.48 10.25 3.98
C PHE A 99 1.69 11.76 4.12
N ASN A 100 0.65 12.56 3.84
CA ASN A 100 0.65 14.01 4.07
C ASN A 100 -0.47 14.39 5.05
N GLN A 101 -0.12 14.56 6.33
CA GLN A 101 -1.05 14.94 7.41
C GLN A 101 -2.33 14.06 7.46
N VAL A 102 -2.20 12.76 7.23
CA VAL A 102 -3.32 11.83 7.20
C VAL A 102 -3.75 11.50 8.62
N LYS A 103 -4.98 11.88 8.98
CA LYS A 103 -5.57 11.56 10.28
C LYS A 103 -6.12 10.13 10.26
N VAL A 104 -5.65 9.33 11.20
CA VAL A 104 -6.16 7.99 11.49
C VAL A 104 -7.19 8.12 12.60
N ASP A 105 -8.39 7.58 12.37
CA ASP A 105 -9.48 7.64 13.35
C ASP A 105 -9.27 6.70 14.55
N ASP A 106 -10.22 6.72 15.48
CA ASP A 106 -10.24 5.90 16.69
C ASP A 106 -10.36 4.39 16.41
N LYS A 107 -10.83 4.03 15.22
CA LYS A 107 -10.89 2.65 14.70
C LYS A 107 -9.63 2.27 13.91
N GLY A 108 -8.67 3.17 13.79
CA GLY A 108 -7.43 2.93 13.05
C GLY A 108 -7.58 3.14 11.55
N GLN A 109 -8.67 3.72 11.07
CA GLN A 109 -8.95 3.87 9.65
C GLN A 109 -8.46 5.22 9.11
N ALA A 110 -7.94 5.21 7.89
CA ALA A 110 -7.72 6.39 7.07
C ALA A 110 -8.13 6.10 5.62
N ILE A 111 -8.64 7.11 4.92
CA ILE A 111 -8.96 7.03 3.49
C ILE A 111 -7.96 7.89 2.75
N VAL A 112 -7.22 7.29 1.82
CA VAL A 112 -6.24 7.99 0.99
C VAL A 112 -6.37 7.48 -0.44
N ASP A 113 -6.57 8.39 -1.40
CA ASP A 113 -6.69 8.11 -2.83
C ASP A 113 -7.69 7.01 -3.21
N GLY A 114 -8.83 6.98 -2.50
CA GLY A 114 -9.88 6.00 -2.73
C GLY A 114 -9.58 4.60 -2.18
N ASN A 115 -8.38 4.38 -1.62
CA ASN A 115 -8.06 3.21 -0.81
C ASN A 115 -8.38 3.48 0.65
N VAL A 116 -8.74 2.41 1.37
CA VAL A 116 -8.90 2.46 2.82
C VAL A 116 -7.77 1.70 3.47
N TYR A 117 -7.13 2.35 4.43
CA TYR A 117 -6.07 1.79 5.25
C TYR A 117 -6.58 1.62 6.67
N ARG A 118 -6.41 0.44 7.26
CA ARG A 118 -6.72 0.15 8.65
C ARG A 118 -5.44 -0.21 9.38
N PHE A 119 -4.94 0.74 10.17
CA PHE A 119 -3.74 0.60 10.98
C PHE A 119 -4.06 -0.05 12.32
N ILE A 120 -3.39 -1.14 12.62
CA ILE A 120 -3.63 -1.93 13.82
C ILE A 120 -3.01 -1.27 15.07
N ASN A 121 -1.87 -0.59 14.91
CA ASN A 121 -1.06 0.00 15.99
C ASN A 121 -0.93 1.54 15.91
N ALA A 122 -1.83 2.21 15.20
CA ALA A 122 -1.75 3.66 14.96
C ALA A 122 -3.08 4.42 15.09
N LYS A 123 -4.01 3.93 15.91
CA LYS A 123 -5.30 4.59 16.19
C LYS A 123 -5.10 6.01 16.73
N SER A 124 -5.95 6.94 16.29
CA SER A 124 -5.96 8.35 16.73
C SER A 124 -4.63 9.10 16.50
N LYS A 125 -3.81 8.66 15.53
CA LYS A 125 -2.55 9.33 15.16
C LYS A 125 -2.71 10.14 13.88
N THR A 126 -1.84 11.13 13.69
CA THR A 126 -1.66 11.79 12.39
C THR A 126 -0.37 11.27 11.76
N LEU A 127 -0.46 10.68 10.57
CA LEU A 127 0.67 10.17 9.81
C LEU A 127 1.16 11.24 8.85
N ASN A 128 2.47 11.47 8.85
CA ASN A 128 3.11 12.46 7.99
C ASN A 128 4.52 12.00 7.58
N GLY A 129 4.88 12.27 6.32
CA GLY A 129 6.13 11.81 5.74
C GLY A 129 6.10 10.33 5.34
N THR A 130 7.29 9.77 5.12
CA THR A 130 7.44 8.35 4.78
C THR A 130 7.29 7.49 6.02
N VAL A 131 6.31 6.59 5.99
CA VAL A 131 6.00 5.64 7.05
C VAL A 131 6.14 4.23 6.52
N LYS A 132 6.98 3.42 7.16
CA LYS A 132 7.15 2.01 6.84
C LYS A 132 6.02 1.19 7.47
N ALA A 133 5.33 0.38 6.68
CA ALA A 133 4.23 -0.45 7.18
C ALA A 133 4.15 -1.80 6.47
N SER A 134 3.82 -2.84 7.24
CA SER A 134 3.60 -4.20 6.74
C SER A 134 2.14 -4.42 6.40
N VAL A 135 1.87 -4.99 5.22
CA VAL A 135 0.53 -5.42 4.81
C VAL A 135 0.27 -6.79 5.41
N VAL A 136 -0.76 -6.91 6.25
CA VAL A 136 -1.09 -8.15 6.96
C VAL A 136 -2.35 -8.83 6.42
N ASP A 137 -2.81 -8.43 5.25
CA ASP A 137 -3.95 -9.04 4.57
C ASP A 137 -3.68 -10.50 4.17
N LYS A 138 -4.76 -11.25 3.94
CA LYS A 138 -4.68 -12.60 3.40
C LYS A 138 -3.89 -12.60 2.09
N ASN A 139 -2.99 -13.58 1.95
CA ASN A 139 -2.08 -13.74 0.81
C ASN A 139 -1.02 -12.64 0.65
N PHE A 140 -0.87 -11.72 1.61
CA PHE A 140 0.30 -10.85 1.77
C PHE A 140 1.23 -11.30 2.90
N ILE A 141 0.77 -12.25 3.70
CA ILE A 141 1.52 -12.97 4.73
C ILE A 141 1.15 -14.45 4.67
N SER A 142 1.94 -15.29 5.35
CA SER A 142 1.65 -16.72 5.43
C SER A 142 0.29 -16.99 6.10
N GLY A 143 -0.37 -18.10 5.73
CA GLY A 143 -1.64 -18.51 6.32
C GLY A 143 -1.62 -18.59 7.87
N PRO A 144 -0.57 -19.17 8.50
CA PRO A 144 -0.41 -19.14 9.94
C PRO A 144 -0.27 -17.73 10.53
N ALA A 145 0.51 -16.85 9.89
CA ALA A 145 0.64 -15.46 10.32
C ALA A 145 -0.70 -14.71 10.22
N PHE A 146 -1.44 -14.90 9.14
CA PHE A 146 -2.77 -14.31 8.95
C PHE A 146 -3.74 -14.71 10.06
N LYS A 147 -3.79 -16.00 10.41
CA LYS A 147 -4.60 -16.52 11.51
C LYS A 147 -4.18 -15.94 12.87
N LYS A 148 -2.88 -15.79 13.10
CA LYS A 148 -2.35 -15.19 14.35
C LYS A 148 -2.75 -13.72 14.50
N GLN A 149 -2.88 -12.99 13.40
CA GLN A 149 -3.28 -11.58 13.40
C GLN A 149 -4.80 -11.39 13.53
N ALA A 150 -5.63 -12.35 13.10
CA ALA A 150 -7.10 -12.25 13.16
C ALA A 150 -7.70 -11.78 14.50
N PRO A 151 -7.25 -12.24 15.69
CA PRO A 151 -7.79 -11.73 16.95
C PRO A 151 -7.37 -10.28 17.28
N VAL A 152 -6.25 -9.82 16.70
CA VAL A 152 -5.72 -8.46 16.91
C VAL A 152 -6.34 -7.48 15.93
N VAL A 153 -6.59 -7.92 14.69
CA VAL A 153 -7.22 -7.11 13.64
C VAL A 153 -8.73 -7.12 13.83
N SER A 154 -9.23 -6.19 14.65
CA SER A 154 -10.66 -5.96 14.86
C SER A 154 -11.27 -5.23 13.65
N SER A 155 -11.49 -5.97 12.56
CA SER A 155 -12.05 -5.47 11.31
C SER A 155 -12.88 -6.55 10.60
N ASP A 156 -14.12 -6.22 10.27
CA ASP A 156 -15.02 -7.04 9.45
C ASP A 156 -14.47 -7.28 8.03
N ALA A 157 -13.66 -6.35 7.53
CA ALA A 157 -13.00 -6.43 6.24
C ALA A 157 -11.78 -7.37 6.23
N TYR A 158 -11.28 -7.85 7.37
CA TYR A 158 -9.97 -8.53 7.43
C TYR A 158 -9.94 -9.84 6.64
N ALA A 159 -11.02 -10.63 6.69
CA ALA A 159 -11.10 -11.90 5.97
C ALA A 159 -11.09 -11.74 4.43
N SER A 160 -11.70 -10.66 3.93
CA SER A 160 -11.91 -10.44 2.50
C SER A 160 -10.96 -9.39 1.89
N GLY A 161 -10.36 -8.54 2.72
CA GLY A 161 -9.64 -7.34 2.30
C GLY A 161 -10.54 -6.26 1.69
N THR A 162 -11.87 -6.34 1.83
CA THR A 162 -12.80 -5.41 1.20
C THR A 162 -13.96 -5.03 2.11
N ALA A 163 -14.47 -3.81 1.96
CA ALA A 163 -15.67 -3.32 2.65
C ALA A 163 -16.55 -2.53 1.67
N VAL A 164 -17.83 -2.37 2.00
CA VAL A 164 -18.73 -1.48 1.26
C VAL A 164 -18.63 -0.09 1.87
N ILE A 165 -18.12 0.87 1.10
CA ILE A 165 -17.98 2.27 1.51
C ILE A 165 -18.75 3.12 0.50
N ASN A 166 -19.71 3.92 0.98
CA ASN A 166 -20.62 4.70 0.15
C ASN A 166 -21.30 3.87 -0.96
N GLY A 167 -21.73 2.64 -0.63
CA GLY A 167 -22.38 1.71 -1.57
C GLY A 167 -21.44 1.01 -2.56
N LYS A 168 -20.13 1.29 -2.53
CA LYS A 168 -19.14 0.67 -3.43
C LYS A 168 -18.23 -0.29 -2.68
N LYS A 169 -18.02 -1.49 -3.23
CA LYS A 169 -17.00 -2.42 -2.76
C LYS A 169 -15.61 -1.79 -2.96
N THR A 170 -14.92 -1.57 -1.86
CA THR A 170 -13.66 -0.83 -1.79
C THR A 170 -12.59 -1.69 -1.14
N ARG A 171 -11.35 -1.57 -1.61
CA ARG A 171 -10.20 -2.29 -1.05
C ARG A 171 -9.82 -1.69 0.30
N VAL A 172 -9.65 -2.55 1.29
CA VAL A 172 -9.23 -2.20 2.65
C VAL A 172 -7.91 -2.90 2.98
N TYR A 173 -6.81 -2.16 2.99
CA TYR A 173 -5.50 -2.67 3.39
C TYR A 173 -5.35 -2.63 4.91
N HIS A 174 -5.05 -3.77 5.54
CA HIS A 174 -4.73 -3.82 6.97
C HIS A 174 -3.22 -3.70 7.13
N LEU A 175 -2.79 -2.69 7.88
CA LEU A 175 -1.39 -2.30 8.01
C LEU A 175 -0.93 -2.34 9.47
N ILE A 176 0.31 -2.76 9.67
CA ILE A 176 1.04 -2.59 10.94
C ILE A 176 2.21 -1.66 10.65
N LEU A 177 2.28 -0.53 11.34
CA LEU A 177 3.46 0.34 11.26
C LEU A 177 4.67 -0.37 11.86
N SER A 178 5.80 -0.34 11.13
CA SER A 178 7.08 -0.92 11.56
C SER A 178 7.78 -0.06 12.61
#